data_AF-A0A8X6J3S5-F1
#
_entry.id   AF-A0A8X6J3S5-F1
#
_cell.length_a   1.000
_cell.length_b   1.000
_cell.length_c   1.000
_cell.angle_alpha   90.00
_cell.angle_beta   90.00
_cell.angle_gamma   90.00
#
_symmetry.space_group_name_H-M   'P 1'
#
loop_
_entity.id
_entity.type
_entity.pdbx_description
1 polymer ?
#
loop_
_entity_poly.entity_id
_entity_poly.type
_entity_poly.pdbx_seq_one_letter_code
_entity_poly.pdbx_strand_id
1 'polypeptide(L)'
;VLWDMRDAVTVYYVGYGISLIALSLALWIFIYFKELRCLRNTIHANLMFTYLLLDITWICTAKLQSSQNYIANRIACFLTIFLTYLMGTNFFWMFVEGLYLFILVVKTFTVDNIKMYVYALIGWESKNVEQDLPKQDTTVEQDPYVRSGRPE
;
A
#
# COMPACT_ATOMS: atom_id res chain seq x y z
N VAL A 1 -46.86 2.99 13.44
CA VAL A 1 -46.44 2.99 12.02
C VAL A 1 -45.80 4.31 11.60
N LEU A 2 -46.48 5.45 11.65
CA LEU A 2 -45.89 6.76 11.26
C LEU A 2 -44.76 7.27 12.17
N TRP A 3 -44.81 6.92 13.46
CA TRP A 3 -43.78 7.25 14.45
C TRP A 3 -42.49 6.44 14.21
N ASP A 4 -42.65 5.12 14.04
CA ASP A 4 -41.58 4.19 13.68
C ASP A 4 -40.82 4.58 12.39
N MET A 5 -41.54 5.06 11.36
CA MET A 5 -40.92 5.53 10.11
C MET A 5 -40.10 6.82 10.28
N ARG A 6 -40.51 7.75 11.16
CA ARG A 6 -39.76 8.99 11.42
C ARG A 6 -38.49 8.73 12.20
N ASP A 7 -38.55 7.82 13.17
CA ASP A 7 -37.40 7.43 13.95
C ASP A 7 -36.37 6.73 13.06
N ALA A 8 -36.82 5.83 12.16
CA ALA A 8 -35.97 5.18 11.17
C ALA A 8 -35.30 6.16 10.20
N VAL A 9 -36.04 7.15 9.68
CA VAL A 9 -35.49 8.17 8.77
C VAL A 9 -34.49 9.08 9.50
N THR A 10 -34.76 9.41 10.76
CA THR A 10 -33.85 10.23 11.57
C THR A 10 -32.55 9.50 11.83
N VAL A 11 -32.61 8.21 12.21
CA VAL A 11 -31.42 7.37 12.39
C VAL A 11 -30.63 7.24 11.09
N TYR A 12 -31.30 7.12 9.95
CA TYR A 12 -30.65 7.06 8.64
C TYR A 12 -29.84 8.32 8.32
N TYR A 13 -30.42 9.51 8.51
CA TYR A 13 -29.72 10.78 8.28
C TYR A 13 -28.56 11.01 9.27
N VAL A 14 -28.78 10.70 10.55
CA VAL A 14 -27.75 10.83 11.59
C VAL A 14 -26.60 9.86 11.34
N GLY A 15 -26.90 8.62 10.97
CA GLY A 15 -25.91 7.61 10.62
C GLY A 15 -25.05 8.04 9.43
N TYR A 16 -25.66 8.59 8.38
CA TYR A 16 -24.91 9.16 7.25
C TYR A 16 -24.00 10.32 7.68
N GLY A 17 -24.49 11.23 8.52
CA GLY A 17 -23.70 12.34 9.06
C GLY A 17 -22.47 11.87 9.85
N ILE A 18 -22.62 10.87 10.71
CA ILE A 18 -21.52 10.31 11.50
C ILE A 18 -20.48 9.64 10.60
N SER A 19 -20.93 8.85 9.62
CA SER A 19 -20.04 8.19 8.65
C SER A 19 -19.21 9.20 7.86
N LEU A 20 -19.83 10.30 7.41
CA LEU A 20 -19.15 11.40 6.73
C LEU A 20 -18.06 12.04 7.57
N ILE A 21 -18.36 12.33 8.84
CA ILE A 21 -17.40 12.95 9.76
C ILE A 21 -16.23 11.99 10.02
N ALA A 22 -16.52 10.70 10.23
CA ALA A 22 -15.50 9.69 10.45
C ALA A 22 -14.58 9.51 9.22
N LEU A 23 -15.15 9.43 8.02
CA LEU A 23 -14.40 9.36 6.75
C LEU A 23 -13.55 10.62 6.52
N SER A 24 -14.10 11.80 6.82
CA SER A 24 -13.39 13.08 6.70
C SER A 24 -12.20 13.16 7.66
N LEU A 25 -12.37 12.77 8.92
CA LEU A 25 -11.28 12.73 9.91
C LEU A 25 -10.19 11.74 9.52
N ALA A 26 -10.58 10.56 9.02
CA ALA A 26 -9.61 9.58 8.52
C ALA A 26 -8.76 10.16 7.38
N LEU A 27 -9.39 10.83 6.40
CA LEU A 27 -8.68 11.51 5.32
C LEU A 27 -7.76 12.62 5.81
N TRP A 28 -8.23 13.44 6.75
CA TRP A 28 -7.45 14.52 7.32
C TRP A 28 -6.15 14.00 7.94
N ILE A 29 -6.25 12.92 8.72
CA ILE A 29 -5.11 12.26 9.35
C ILE A 29 -4.16 11.68 8.29
N PHE A 30 -4.68 11.01 7.26
CA PHE A 30 -3.86 10.48 6.16
C PHE A 30 -3.12 11.56 5.36
N ILE A 31 -3.74 12.74 5.16
CA ILE A 31 -3.12 13.88 4.46
C ILE A 31 -2.07 14.56 5.35
N TYR A 32 -2.33 14.67 6.66
CA TYR A 32 -1.44 15.34 7.62
C TYR A 32 -0.10 14.61 7.77
N PHE A 33 -0.13 13.28 7.87
CA PHE A 33 1.09 12.48 7.95
C PHE A 33 1.72 12.25 6.56
N LYS A 34 2.28 13.33 6.00
CA LYS A 34 2.97 13.34 4.71
C LYS A 34 4.10 12.30 4.60
N GLU A 35 4.70 11.88 5.71
CA GLU A 35 5.79 10.88 5.77
C GLU A 35 5.32 9.42 5.64
N LEU A 36 4.04 9.12 5.88
CA LEU A 36 3.52 7.75 5.76
C LEU A 36 3.26 7.34 4.30
N ARG A 37 3.47 8.22 3.30
CA ARG A 37 3.21 8.01 1.85
C ARG A 37 4.17 7.02 1.17
N CYS A 38 4.28 5.80 1.72
CA CYS A 38 4.70 4.64 0.94
C CYS A 38 3.66 4.28 -0.11
N LEU A 39 4.05 3.52 -1.13
CA LEU A 39 3.17 3.03 -2.21
C LEU A 39 1.86 2.40 -1.69
N ARG A 40 1.91 1.64 -0.58
CA ARG A 40 0.74 1.08 0.11
C ARG A 40 -0.19 2.17 0.70
N ASN A 41 0.35 3.20 1.33
CA ASN A 41 -0.44 4.29 1.91
C ASN A 41 -1.08 5.18 0.83
N THR A 42 -0.43 5.27 -0.34
CA THR A 42 -1.02 5.96 -1.51
C THR A 42 -2.28 5.26 -2.02
N ILE A 43 -2.30 3.91 -2.03
CA ILE A 43 -3.49 3.14 -2.45
C ILE A 43 -4.64 3.38 -1.48
N HIS A 44 -4.39 3.26 -0.17
CA HIS A 44 -5.38 3.53 0.86
C HIS A 44 -5.89 4.98 0.83
N ALA A 45 -4.99 5.95 0.61
CA ALA A 45 -5.39 7.36 0.47
C ALA A 45 -6.31 7.58 -0.75
N ASN A 46 -6.03 6.90 -1.87
CA ASN A 46 -6.88 6.97 -3.05
C ASN A 46 -8.27 6.37 -2.78
N LEU A 47 -8.33 5.25 -2.04
CA LEU A 47 -9.58 4.62 -1.62
C LEU A 47 -10.39 5.51 -0.66
N MET A 48 -9.75 6.15 0.30
CA MET A 48 -10.43 7.07 1.22
C MET A 48 -10.94 8.31 0.49
N PHE A 49 -10.16 8.83 -0.47
CA PHE A 49 -10.51 10.03 -1.23
C PHE A 49 -11.76 9.82 -2.10
N THR A 50 -11.82 8.70 -2.79
CA THR A 50 -12.97 8.34 -3.60
C THR A 50 -14.21 8.00 -2.76
N TYR A 51 -14.05 7.39 -1.58
CA TYR A 51 -15.16 7.24 -0.62
C TYR A 51 -15.74 8.61 -0.23
N LEU A 52 -14.88 9.60 0.05
CA LEU A 52 -15.33 10.97 0.34
C LEU A 52 -16.03 11.62 -0.86
N LEU A 53 -15.53 11.43 -2.10
CA LEU A 53 -16.22 11.92 -3.29
C LEU A 53 -17.58 11.26 -3.49
N LEU A 54 -17.70 9.95 -3.23
CA LEU A 54 -18.97 9.22 -3.27
C LEU A 54 -19.98 9.82 -2.29
N ASP A 55 -19.56 10.03 -1.05
CA ASP A 55 -20.40 10.52 0.03
C ASP A 55 -20.86 11.97 -0.23
N ILE A 56 -19.95 12.84 -0.69
CA ILE A 56 -20.27 14.21 -1.12
C ILE A 56 -21.23 14.20 -2.31
N THR A 57 -20.97 13.37 -3.31
CA THR A 57 -21.79 13.29 -4.53
C THR A 57 -23.19 12.76 -4.22
N TRP A 58 -23.32 11.79 -3.31
CA TRP A 58 -24.62 11.27 -2.87
C TRP A 58 -25.45 12.35 -2.15
N ILE A 59 -24.85 13.10 -1.23
CA ILE A 59 -25.51 14.24 -0.56
C ILE A 59 -25.90 15.30 -1.58
N CYS A 60 -24.99 15.65 -2.49
CA CYS A 60 -25.24 16.63 -3.54
C CYS A 60 -26.44 16.22 -4.41
N THR A 61 -26.47 14.97 -4.88
CA THR A 61 -27.59 14.39 -5.63
C THR A 61 -28.89 14.44 -4.82
N ALA A 62 -28.88 14.10 -3.53
CA ALA A 62 -30.06 14.16 -2.67
C ALA A 62 -30.60 15.59 -2.51
N LYS A 63 -29.72 16.58 -2.34
CA LYS A 63 -30.09 18.01 -2.28
C LYS A 63 -30.63 18.51 -3.61
N LEU A 64 -29.99 18.14 -4.72
CA LEU A 64 -30.41 18.54 -6.07
C LEU A 64 -31.77 17.93 -6.43
N GLN A 65 -32.04 16.69 -6.04
CA GLN A 65 -33.32 16.02 -6.32
C GLN A 65 -34.49 16.63 -5.53
N SER A 66 -34.23 17.20 -4.35
CA SER A 66 -35.24 17.95 -3.59
C SER A 66 -35.60 19.30 -4.24
N SER A 67 -34.67 19.87 -5.01
CA SER A 67 -34.89 21.11 -5.73
C SER A 67 -35.56 20.75 -7.06
N GLN A 68 -36.89 20.89 -7.19
CA GLN A 68 -37.66 20.54 -8.40
C GLN A 68 -37.31 21.42 -9.62
N ASN A 69 -36.05 21.39 -10.04
CA ASN A 69 -35.47 22.15 -11.13
C ASN A 69 -35.00 21.17 -12.21
N TYR A 70 -35.40 21.41 -13.45
CA TYR A 70 -35.00 20.58 -14.60
C TYR A 70 -33.47 20.53 -14.80
N ILE A 71 -32.77 21.63 -14.52
CA ILE A 71 -31.31 21.72 -14.56
C ILE A 71 -30.68 20.85 -13.47
N ALA A 72 -31.21 20.92 -12.24
CA ALA A 72 -30.71 20.14 -11.11
C ALA A 72 -30.84 18.63 -11.36
N ASN A 73 -31.97 18.18 -11.93
CA ASN A 73 -32.18 16.77 -12.29
C ASN A 73 -31.16 16.30 -13.34
N ARG A 74 -30.86 17.14 -14.35
CA ARG A 74 -29.82 16.82 -15.35
C ARG A 74 -28.43 16.66 -14.73
N ILE A 75 -28.08 17.54 -13.79
CA ILE A 75 -26.81 17.48 -13.06
C ILE A 75 -26.77 16.24 -12.16
N ALA A 76 -27.87 15.93 -11.45
CA ALA A 76 -27.99 14.74 -10.60
C ALA A 76 -27.79 13.43 -11.39
N CYS A 77 -28.32 13.35 -12.62
CA CYS A 77 -28.10 12.21 -13.50
C CYS A 77 -26.62 12.06 -13.89
N PHE A 78 -25.95 13.15 -14.27
CA PHE A 78 -24.52 13.13 -14.59
C PHE A 78 -23.66 12.75 -13.38
N LEU A 79 -23.97 13.31 -12.20
CA LEU A 79 -23.30 12.97 -10.95
C LEU A 79 -23.46 11.50 -10.58
N THR A 80 -24.64 10.91 -10.81
CA THR A 80 -24.88 9.48 -10.58
C THR A 80 -24.03 8.58 -11.50
N ILE A 81 -23.90 8.94 -12.78
CA ILE A 81 -23.04 8.22 -13.73
C ILE A 81 -21.58 8.32 -13.30
N PHE A 82 -21.13 9.53 -12.95
CA PHE A 82 -19.77 9.76 -12.46
C PHE A 82 -19.48 8.97 -11.17
N LEU A 83 -20.45 8.88 -10.27
CA LEU A 83 -20.36 8.10 -9.03
C LEU A 83 -20.19 6.61 -9.32
N THR A 84 -20.95 6.08 -10.29
CA THR A 84 -20.85 4.67 -10.71
C THR A 84 -19.46 4.37 -11.27
N TYR A 85 -18.89 5.30 -12.05
CA TYR A 85 -17.54 5.19 -12.57
C TYR A 85 -16.50 5.19 -11.43
N LEU A 86 -16.60 6.13 -10.49
CA LEU A 86 -15.71 6.20 -9.33
C LEU A 86 -15.78 4.94 -8.46
N MET A 87 -16.98 4.38 -8.25
CA MET A 87 -17.18 3.13 -7.55
C MET A 87 -16.44 1.96 -8.23
N GLY A 88 -16.50 1.87 -9.56
CA GLY A 88 -15.76 0.86 -10.33
C GLY A 88 -14.25 1.01 -10.17
N THR A 89 -13.75 2.24 -10.27
CA THR A 89 -12.33 2.54 -10.01
C THR A 89 -11.91 2.16 -8.58
N ASN A 90 -12.80 2.32 -7.59
CA ASN A 90 -12.52 1.91 -6.20
C ASN A 90 -12.35 0.42 -6.03
N PHE A 91 -13.24 -0.37 -6.61
CA PHE A 91 -13.10 -1.82 -6.60
C PHE A 91 -11.81 -2.26 -7.28
N PHE A 92 -11.44 -1.60 -8.38
CA PHE A 92 -10.18 -1.87 -9.05
C PHE A 92 -8.97 -1.53 -8.17
N TRP A 93 -8.94 -0.37 -7.51
CA TRP A 93 -7.85 -0.02 -6.60
C TRP A 93 -7.76 -0.94 -5.38
N MET A 94 -8.89 -1.35 -4.80
CA MET A 94 -8.95 -2.34 -3.72
C MET A 94 -8.41 -3.71 -4.18
N PHE A 95 -8.73 -4.11 -5.42
CA PHE A 95 -8.20 -5.34 -6.00
C PHE A 95 -6.68 -5.26 -6.22
N VAL A 96 -6.17 -4.14 -6.73
CA VAL A 96 -4.73 -3.88 -6.87
C VAL A 96 -4.04 -3.90 -5.51
N GLU A 97 -4.66 -3.35 -4.47
CA GLU A 97 -4.15 -3.41 -3.10
C GLU A 97 -4.04 -4.85 -2.59
N GLY A 98 -5.10 -5.65 -2.79
CA GLY A 98 -5.12 -7.08 -2.42
C GLY A 98 -4.05 -7.88 -3.17
N LEU A 99 -3.91 -7.67 -4.48
CA LEU A 99 -2.85 -8.28 -5.28
C LEU A 99 -1.45 -7.85 -4.83
N TYR A 100 -1.28 -6.57 -4.49
CA TYR A 100 0.00 -6.04 -4.02
C TYR A 100 0.43 -6.71 -2.71
N LEU A 101 -0.50 -6.85 -1.74
CA LEU A 101 -0.23 -7.57 -0.50
C LEU A 101 0.08 -9.04 -0.75
N PHE A 102 -0.68 -9.70 -1.62
CA PHE A 102 -0.43 -11.09 -2.00
C PHE A 102 0.98 -11.27 -2.59
N ILE A 103 1.39 -10.41 -3.53
CA ILE A 103 2.72 -10.46 -4.14
C ILE A 103 3.81 -10.23 -3.10
N LEU A 104 3.63 -9.27 -2.18
CA LEU A 104 4.59 -8.99 -1.11
C LEU A 104 4.79 -10.19 -0.19
N VAL A 105 3.69 -10.87 0.16
CA VAL A 105 3.68 -12.09 0.98
C VAL A 105 4.39 -13.24 0.26
N VAL A 106 4.03 -13.51 -1.00
CA VAL A 106 4.68 -14.54 -1.82
C VAL A 106 6.17 -14.25 -2.00
N LYS A 107 6.54 -13.00 -2.26
CA LYS A 107 7.94 -12.58 -2.38
C LYS A 107 8.71 -12.84 -1.09
N THR A 108 8.12 -12.53 0.07
CA THR A 108 8.76 -12.75 1.37
C THR A 108 8.99 -14.24 1.63
N PHE A 109 7.95 -15.07 1.44
CA PHE A 109 8.10 -16.53 1.59
C PHE A 109 9.12 -17.12 0.62
N THR A 110 9.13 -16.70 -0.65
CA THR A 110 10.13 -17.17 -1.63
C THR A 110 11.54 -16.71 -1.25
N VAL A 111 11.71 -15.46 -0.79
CA VAL A 111 13.01 -14.95 -0.36
C VAL A 111 13.54 -15.67 0.89
N ASP A 112 12.69 -15.98 1.86
CA ASP A 112 13.12 -16.71 3.07
C ASP A 112 13.50 -18.17 2.75
N ASN A 113 12.72 -18.84 1.89
CA ASN A 113 13.06 -20.19 1.42
C ASN A 113 14.36 -20.20 0.59
N ILE A 114 14.56 -19.22 -0.31
CA ILE A 114 15.79 -19.12 -1.11
C ILE A 114 16.99 -18.78 -0.23
N LYS A 115 16.87 -17.85 0.73
CA LYS A 115 17.96 -17.53 1.66
C LYS A 115 18.34 -18.73 2.51
N MET A 116 17.37 -19.44 3.08
CA MET A 116 17.63 -20.66 3.86
C MET A 116 18.29 -21.75 3.00
N TYR A 117 17.85 -21.93 1.76
CA TYR A 117 18.44 -22.89 0.82
C TYR A 117 19.87 -22.50 0.41
N VAL A 118 20.14 -21.22 0.17
CA VAL A 118 21.49 -20.70 -0.13
C VAL A 118 22.42 -20.85 1.07
N TYR A 119 21.98 -20.57 2.30
CA TYR A 119 22.77 -20.82 3.51
C TYR A 119 23.04 -22.31 3.73
N ALA A 120 22.07 -23.19 3.47
CA ALA A 120 22.26 -24.64 3.55
C ALA A 120 23.26 -25.14 2.49
N LEU A 121 23.19 -24.65 1.26
CA LEU A 121 24.15 -24.96 0.19
C LEU A 121 25.57 -24.49 0.53
N ILE A 122 25.73 -23.24 1.00
CA ILE A 122 27.05 -22.71 1.40
C ILE A 122 27.64 -23.51 2.56
N GLY A 123 26.84 -23.87 3.56
CA GLY A 123 27.28 -24.72 4.68
C GLY A 123 27.62 -26.15 4.27
N TRP A 124 26.99 -26.65 3.20
CA TRP A 124 27.24 -28.00 2.67
C TRP A 124 28.55 -28.09 1.91
N GLU A 125 28.89 -27.10 1.07
CA GLU A 125 30.17 -27.08 0.36
C GLU A 125 31.36 -26.82 1.31
N SER A 126 31.14 -26.13 2.44
CA SER A 126 32.17 -25.98 3.48
C SER A 126 32.50 -27.27 4.22
N LYS A 127 31.67 -28.33 4.12
CA LYS A 127 32.01 -29.65 4.67
C LYS A 127 32.98 -30.43 3.77
N ASN A 128 33.11 -30.06 2.50
CA ASN A 128 33.99 -30.76 1.55
C ASN A 128 35.34 -30.05 1.35
N VAL A 129 35.49 -28.78 1.76
CA VAL A 129 36.74 -28.00 1.57
C VAL A 129 37.71 -28.12 2.76
N GLU A 130 37.37 -28.85 3.84
CA GLU A 130 38.33 -29.16 4.92
C GLU A 130 39.10 -30.48 4.69
N GLN A 131 38.86 -31.19 3.58
CA GLN A 131 39.61 -32.42 3.27
C GLN A 131 40.77 -32.24 2.28
N ASP A 132 40.93 -31.05 1.67
CA ASP A 132 41.99 -30.77 0.68
C ASP A 132 42.92 -29.61 1.11
N LEU A 133 43.33 -29.57 2.38
CA LEU A 133 44.52 -28.81 2.79
C LEU A 133 45.74 -29.74 2.78
N PRO A 134 46.49 -29.84 1.66
CA PRO A 134 47.85 -30.33 1.74
C PRO A 134 48.63 -29.39 2.67
N LYS A 135 49.31 -29.96 3.67
CA LYS A 135 50.35 -29.26 4.42
C LYS A 135 51.40 -28.78 3.41
N GLN A 136 51.32 -27.53 2.97
CA GLN A 136 52.34 -26.99 2.09
C GLN A 136 53.50 -26.48 2.95
N ASP A 137 54.61 -27.17 2.71
CA ASP A 137 55.90 -27.08 3.33
C ASP A 137 56.44 -25.65 3.36
N THR A 138 56.94 -25.25 4.53
CA THR A 138 57.55 -23.93 4.75
C THR A 138 59.01 -24.00 4.29
N THR A 139 59.26 -24.03 2.99
CA THR A 139 60.61 -23.87 2.44
C THR A 139 60.62 -22.98 1.21
N VAL A 140 61.24 -21.81 1.40
CA VAL A 140 62.01 -21.04 0.41
C VAL A 140 61.21 -20.29 -0.65
N GLU A 141 61.05 -18.98 -0.43
CA GLU A 141 61.23 -18.00 -1.50
C GLU A 141 61.92 -16.75 -0.93
N GLN A 142 63.20 -16.60 -1.28
CA GLN A 142 63.95 -15.35 -1.21
C GLN A 142 63.46 -14.45 -2.34
N ASP A 143 63.21 -13.16 -2.05
CA ASP A 143 63.25 -12.14 -3.10
C ASP A 143 63.98 -10.87 -2.60
N PRO A 144 64.94 -10.31 -3.36
CA PRO A 144 65.87 -9.28 -2.92
C PRO A 144 65.41 -7.90 -3.40
N TYR A 145 64.71 -7.15 -2.57
CA TYR A 145 64.33 -5.76 -2.88
C TYR A 145 64.44 -4.84 -1.66
N VAL A 146 65.66 -4.65 -1.15
CA VAL A 146 65.99 -3.46 -0.33
C VAL A 146 67.35 -2.92 -0.76
N ARG A 147 67.37 -2.21 -1.90
CA ARG A 147 68.42 -1.26 -2.26
C ARG A 147 67.76 0.07 -2.58
N SER A 148 67.77 0.99 -1.61
CA SER A 148 67.91 2.43 -1.85
C SER A 148 67.89 3.18 -0.51
N GLY A 149 68.92 3.98 -0.22
CA GLY A 149 68.80 5.09 0.72
C GLY A 149 69.98 5.38 1.66
N ARG A 150 71.16 5.77 1.13
CA ARG A 150 72.04 6.80 1.74
C ARG A 150 73.18 7.21 0.81
N PRO A 151 73.28 8.49 0.41
CA PRO A 151 74.55 9.11 0.05
C PRO A 151 75.10 9.96 1.21
N GLU A 152 76.43 9.90 1.34
CA GLU A 152 77.37 10.71 2.16
C GLU A 152 77.42 10.46 3.67
#